data_AF-A0A8T6YAT1-F1
#
_entry.id   AF-A0A8T6YAT1-F1
#
_cell.length_a   1.000
_cell.length_b   1.000
_cell.length_c   1.000
_cell.angle_alpha   90.00
_cell.angle_beta   90.00
_cell.angle_gamma   90.00
#
_symmetry.space_group_name_H-M   'P 1'
#
loop_
_entity.id
_entity.type
_entity.pdbx_description
1 polymer ?
#
loop_
_entity_poly.entity_id
_entity_poly.type
_entity_poly.pdbx_seq_one_letter_code
_entity_poly.pdbx_strand_id
1 'polypeptide(L)'
;MPVRISDYYVLNPVYEPPRIEYREFAFVKNGRFFRHWAFWHIRELRTFLVSFAPEEVFFSGAYYQHPGIVPMDEKKKYRVGADLIFDIDCDMLLTQTIEEAYFYALKLVNIMRYVYGFQQILLAFSGRRGYHVHVQDYNATRLSPETRKGIIDNLTANPDSPYFVPIDPVVTGDRARLIRLPGSLYIRGNHTGICRLLEIPGVDRIDIHLQLSPVDYNRARTMPLISF
;
A
#
# COMPACT_ATOMS: atom_id res chain seq x y z
N MET A 1 14.96 8.87 26.50
CA MET A 1 14.54 7.46 26.58
C MET A 1 13.99 7.06 25.22
N PRO A 2 14.29 5.85 24.70
CA PRO A 2 13.65 5.40 23.46
C PRO A 2 12.13 5.35 23.68
N VAL A 3 11.37 5.87 22.72
CA VAL A 3 9.90 5.84 22.74
C VAL A 3 9.46 4.38 22.70
N ARG A 4 8.62 3.95 23.65
CA ARG A 4 8.09 2.57 23.62
C ARG A 4 7.11 2.46 22.46
N ILE A 5 7.07 1.30 21.81
CA ILE A 5 6.13 1.04 20.70
C ILE A 5 4.67 1.31 21.14
N SER A 6 4.32 0.95 22.39
CA SER A 6 3.00 1.25 22.96
C SER A 6 2.71 2.76 22.99
N ASP A 7 3.69 3.57 23.38
CA ASP A 7 3.53 5.04 23.48
C ASP A 7 3.33 5.63 22.08
N TYR A 8 4.00 5.09 21.06
CA TYR A 8 3.74 5.48 19.67
C TYR A 8 2.28 5.26 19.29
N TYR A 9 1.72 4.08 19.55
CA TYR A 9 0.32 3.77 19.21
C TYR A 9 -0.72 4.48 20.08
N VAL A 10 -0.33 4.99 21.27
CA VAL A 10 -1.18 5.90 22.06
C VAL A 10 -1.30 7.26 21.38
N LEU A 11 -0.19 7.78 20.85
CA LEU A 11 -0.10 9.15 20.34
C LEU A 11 -0.48 9.28 18.87
N ASN A 12 -0.32 8.22 18.07
CA ASN A 12 -0.45 8.28 16.62
C ASN A 12 -1.63 7.43 16.12
N PRO A 13 -2.60 8.03 15.42
CA PRO A 13 -3.68 7.26 14.80
C PRO A 13 -3.16 6.43 13.63
N VAL A 14 -3.72 5.24 13.49
CA VAL A 14 -3.58 4.42 12.28
C VAL A 14 -4.78 4.62 11.35
N TYR A 15 -4.55 4.37 10.06
CA TYR A 15 -5.57 4.32 9.02
C TYR A 15 -6.69 3.33 9.40
N GLU A 16 -7.93 3.68 9.09
CA GLU A 16 -9.08 2.79 9.21
C GLU A 16 -9.39 2.21 7.83
N PRO A 17 -9.10 0.92 7.58
CA PRO A 17 -9.46 0.28 6.32
C PRO A 17 -10.98 0.32 6.11
N PRO A 18 -11.46 0.56 4.87
CA PRO A 18 -12.87 0.42 4.56
C PRO A 18 -13.34 -0.99 4.90
N ARG A 19 -14.52 -1.06 5.53
CA ARG A 19 -15.14 -2.33 5.95
C ARG A 19 -14.18 -3.17 6.79
N ILE A 20 -13.62 -2.56 7.85
CA ILE A 20 -12.64 -3.16 8.75
C ILE A 20 -13.07 -4.55 9.26
N GLU A 21 -14.38 -4.74 9.47
CA GLU A 21 -15.00 -5.98 9.93
C GLU A 21 -14.88 -7.15 8.92
N TYR A 22 -14.53 -6.86 7.66
CA TYR A 22 -14.25 -7.85 6.61
C TYR A 22 -12.75 -8.06 6.36
N ARG A 23 -11.86 -7.43 7.13
CA ARG A 23 -10.41 -7.50 6.90
C ARG A 23 -9.74 -8.47 7.88
N GLU A 24 -8.80 -9.26 7.36
CA GLU A 24 -7.83 -9.97 8.21
C GLU A 24 -6.71 -9.00 8.61
N PHE A 25 -6.24 -9.10 9.84
CA PHE A 25 -5.07 -8.40 10.35
C PHE A 25 -3.96 -9.38 10.72
N ALA A 26 -2.73 -8.90 10.54
CA ALA A 26 -1.52 -9.61 10.91
C ALA A 26 -0.50 -8.65 11.53
N PHE A 27 0.40 -9.20 12.35
CA PHE A 27 1.32 -8.45 13.17
C PHE A 27 2.67 -9.15 13.25
N VAL A 28 3.75 -8.37 13.37
CA VAL A 28 5.05 -8.89 13.78
C VAL A 28 5.33 -8.42 15.20
N LYS A 29 5.67 -9.37 16.08
CA LYS A 29 6.10 -9.09 17.45
C LYS A 29 7.25 -9.99 17.85
N ASN A 30 8.38 -9.41 18.29
CA ASN A 30 9.59 -10.15 18.69
C ASN A 30 10.05 -11.16 17.61
N GLY A 31 10.03 -10.74 16.34
CA GLY A 31 10.40 -11.58 15.19
C GLY A 31 9.39 -12.67 14.81
N ARG A 32 8.25 -12.78 15.50
CA ARG A 32 7.18 -13.75 15.19
C ARG A 32 6.04 -13.10 14.42
N PHE A 33 5.49 -13.83 13.46
CA PHE A 33 4.35 -13.40 12.64
C PHE A 33 3.04 -13.97 13.18
N PHE A 34 2.10 -13.10 13.52
CA PHE A 34 0.76 -13.44 14.02
C PHE A 34 -0.26 -13.01 12.97
N ARG A 35 -1.26 -13.84 12.67
CA ARG A 35 -2.27 -13.57 11.63
C ARG A 35 -3.62 -14.18 11.97
N HIS A 36 -4.63 -14.01 11.10
CA HIS A 36 -6.03 -14.37 11.34
C HIS A 36 -6.74 -13.55 12.43
N TRP A 37 -6.28 -12.34 12.70
CA TRP A 37 -6.99 -11.41 13.57
C TRP A 37 -8.07 -10.66 12.79
N ALA A 38 -9.14 -10.27 13.49
CA ALA A 38 -10.22 -9.48 12.93
C ALA A 38 -10.73 -8.51 14.00
N PHE A 39 -11.18 -7.34 13.56
CA PHE A 39 -11.70 -6.29 14.44
C PHE A 39 -12.97 -5.74 13.80
N TRP A 40 -13.98 -5.45 14.62
CA TRP A 40 -15.24 -4.89 14.12
C TRP A 40 -15.16 -3.38 13.92
N HIS A 41 -14.31 -2.71 14.72
CA HIS A 41 -14.16 -1.26 14.72
C HIS A 41 -12.72 -0.84 14.93
N ILE A 42 -12.34 0.31 14.37
CA ILE A 42 -10.99 0.88 14.52
C ILE A 42 -10.56 1.08 15.99
N ARG A 43 -11.52 1.31 16.90
CA ARG A 43 -11.25 1.48 18.33
C ARG A 43 -10.70 0.20 18.97
N GLU A 44 -11.20 -0.96 18.56
CA GLU A 44 -10.73 -2.26 19.03
C GLU A 44 -9.30 -2.50 18.55
N LEU A 45 -9.03 -2.25 17.27
CA LEU A 45 -7.68 -2.33 16.71
C LEU A 45 -6.72 -1.40 17.45
N ARG A 46 -7.07 -0.13 17.67
CA ARG A 46 -6.22 0.83 18.39
C ARG A 46 -5.91 0.37 19.81
N THR A 47 -6.91 -0.14 20.53
CA THR A 47 -6.73 -0.68 21.89
C THR A 47 -5.77 -1.87 21.87
N PHE A 48 -5.92 -2.77 20.88
CA PHE A 48 -5.02 -3.90 20.68
C PHE A 48 -3.59 -3.45 20.35
N LEU A 49 -3.39 -2.46 19.49
CA LEU A 49 -2.06 -1.97 19.12
C LEU A 49 -1.30 -1.38 20.32
N VAL A 50 -1.99 -0.68 21.22
CA VAL A 50 -1.38 -0.14 22.45
C VAL A 50 -0.94 -1.26 23.40
N SER A 51 -1.77 -2.31 23.57
CA SER A 51 -1.47 -3.40 24.50
C SER A 51 -0.48 -4.43 23.94
N PHE A 52 -0.62 -4.81 22.68
CA PHE A 52 0.23 -5.79 22.01
C PHE A 52 1.57 -5.19 21.54
N ALA A 53 1.58 -3.89 21.23
CA ALA A 53 2.74 -3.10 20.82
C ALA A 53 3.57 -3.75 19.68
N PRO A 54 2.99 -4.03 18.51
CA PRO A 54 3.68 -4.71 17.41
C PRO A 54 4.65 -3.80 16.62
N GLU A 55 5.78 -4.38 16.22
CA GLU A 55 6.84 -3.80 15.39
C GLU A 55 6.37 -3.53 13.95
N GLU A 56 5.47 -4.38 13.44
CA GLU A 56 4.86 -4.25 12.12
C GLU A 56 3.38 -4.62 12.18
N VAL A 57 2.53 -3.88 11.47
CA VAL A 57 1.08 -4.13 11.37
C VAL A 57 0.67 -4.24 9.91
N PHE A 58 -0.14 -5.24 9.61
CA PHE A 58 -0.67 -5.50 8.27
C PHE A 58 -2.17 -5.75 8.33
N PHE A 59 -2.84 -5.50 7.21
CA PHE A 59 -4.21 -5.91 6.96
C PHE A 59 -4.34 -6.50 5.56
N SER A 60 -5.35 -7.33 5.31
CA SER A 60 -5.56 -7.92 4.00
C SER A 60 -6.08 -6.91 3.00
N GLY A 61 -5.55 -6.92 1.78
CA GLY A 61 -6.20 -6.30 0.63
C GLY A 61 -7.54 -6.96 0.31
N ALA A 62 -7.68 -8.25 0.65
CA ALA A 62 -8.92 -9.00 0.55
C ALA A 62 -9.97 -8.57 1.58
N TYR A 63 -11.23 -8.76 1.20
CA TYR A 63 -12.40 -8.71 2.06
C TYR A 63 -12.97 -10.13 2.19
N TYR A 64 -13.19 -10.58 3.42
CA TYR A 64 -13.72 -11.91 3.75
C TYR A 64 -14.97 -11.76 4.61
N GLN A 65 -16.00 -12.59 4.39
CA GLN A 65 -17.14 -12.67 5.32
C GLN A 65 -16.71 -13.16 6.70
N HIS A 66 -15.66 -14.00 6.75
CA HIS A 66 -15.12 -14.58 7.97
C HIS A 66 -13.60 -14.41 8.02
N PRO A 67 -13.09 -13.19 8.33
CA PRO A 67 -11.66 -12.88 8.27
C PRO A 67 -10.81 -13.65 9.29
N GLY A 68 -11.42 -14.19 10.36
CA GLY A 68 -10.75 -14.97 11.41
C GLY A 68 -10.51 -16.45 11.10
N ILE A 69 -11.00 -16.99 9.96
CA ILE A 69 -10.77 -18.40 9.60
C ILE A 69 -9.27 -18.68 9.49
N VAL A 70 -8.77 -19.71 10.18
CA VAL A 70 -7.32 -20.02 10.17
C VAL A 70 -6.89 -20.73 8.88
N PRO A 71 -7.57 -21.80 8.41
CA PRO A 71 -7.19 -22.41 7.14
C PRO A 71 -7.40 -21.44 5.97
N MET A 72 -6.32 -21.00 5.32
CA MET A 72 -6.40 -19.98 4.27
C MET A 72 -7.20 -20.43 3.06
N ASP A 73 -7.13 -21.70 2.69
CA ASP A 73 -7.89 -22.23 1.55
C ASP A 73 -9.40 -22.27 1.84
N GLU A 74 -9.77 -22.43 3.11
CA GLU A 74 -11.15 -22.27 3.53
C GLU A 74 -11.56 -20.80 3.53
N LYS A 75 -10.75 -19.91 4.12
CA LYS A 75 -11.02 -18.46 4.14
C LYS A 75 -11.24 -17.88 2.74
N LYS A 76 -10.41 -18.29 1.77
CA LYS A 76 -10.49 -17.82 0.37
C LYS A 76 -11.86 -18.10 -0.28
N LYS A 77 -12.58 -19.15 0.15
CA LYS A 77 -13.93 -19.46 -0.34
C LYS A 77 -14.95 -18.37 0.04
N TYR A 78 -14.72 -17.69 1.16
CA TYR A 78 -15.57 -16.61 1.69
C TYR A 78 -15.07 -15.21 1.31
N ARG A 79 -14.15 -15.10 0.34
CA ARG A 79 -13.65 -13.81 -0.15
C ARG A 79 -14.70 -13.12 -1.02
N VAL A 80 -15.09 -11.92 -0.65
CA VAL A 80 -16.13 -11.12 -1.35
C VAL A 80 -15.57 -10.03 -2.25
N GLY A 81 -14.27 -9.73 -2.12
CA GLY A 81 -13.55 -8.74 -2.94
C GLY A 81 -12.08 -8.66 -2.54
N ALA A 82 -11.31 -7.85 -3.24
CA ALA A 82 -9.96 -7.48 -2.85
C ALA A 82 -9.57 -6.14 -3.46
N ASP A 83 -8.95 -5.23 -2.72
CA ASP A 83 -8.40 -3.99 -3.27
C ASP A 83 -7.47 -4.29 -4.48
N LEU A 84 -7.35 -3.33 -5.40
CA LEU A 84 -6.31 -3.38 -6.43
C LEU A 84 -5.08 -2.65 -5.88
N ILE A 85 -4.02 -3.40 -5.60
CA ILE A 85 -2.84 -2.93 -4.86
C ILE A 85 -1.66 -3.00 -5.79
N PHE A 86 -0.85 -1.94 -5.78
CA PHE A 86 0.39 -1.87 -6.51
C PHE A 86 1.53 -1.55 -5.54
N ASP A 87 2.69 -2.13 -5.78
CA ASP A 87 3.91 -1.89 -5.02
C ASP A 87 5.02 -1.45 -5.97
N ILE A 88 5.69 -0.36 -5.59
CA ILE A 88 6.81 0.25 -6.30
C ILE A 88 7.97 0.33 -5.30
N ASP A 89 8.86 -0.65 -5.39
CA ASP A 89 10.08 -0.72 -4.59
C ASP A 89 11.24 -0.08 -5.37
N CYS A 90 12.05 0.72 -4.68
CA CYS A 90 13.26 1.31 -5.24
C CYS A 90 14.18 0.25 -5.86
N ASP A 91 14.27 -0.95 -5.27
CA ASP A 91 15.14 -2.02 -5.78
C ASP A 91 14.74 -2.50 -7.19
N MET A 92 13.51 -2.24 -7.63
CA MET A 92 13.04 -2.54 -9.00
C MET A 92 13.38 -1.43 -10.02
N LEU A 93 13.88 -0.28 -9.55
CA LEU A 93 14.10 0.90 -10.36
C LEU A 93 15.56 1.01 -10.79
N LEU A 94 15.78 1.76 -11.88
CA LEU A 94 17.12 1.93 -12.43
C LEU A 94 18.03 2.71 -11.49
N THR A 95 17.54 3.80 -10.89
CA THR A 95 18.35 4.63 -9.98
C THR A 95 18.21 4.24 -8.52
N GLN A 96 17.24 3.38 -8.20
CA GLN A 96 16.98 2.91 -6.84
C GLN A 96 16.75 4.05 -5.85
N THR A 97 16.16 5.15 -6.32
CA THR A 97 15.88 6.34 -5.50
C THR A 97 14.42 6.39 -5.07
N ILE A 98 14.19 6.98 -3.89
CA ILE A 98 12.84 7.21 -3.37
C ILE A 98 12.11 8.23 -4.24
N GLU A 99 12.83 9.19 -4.81
CA GLU A 99 12.30 10.21 -5.71
C GLU A 99 11.76 9.60 -7.02
N GLU A 100 12.52 8.68 -7.62
CA GLU A 100 12.07 7.94 -8.81
C GLU A 100 10.84 7.07 -8.48
N ALA A 101 10.87 6.37 -7.35
CA ALA A 101 9.73 5.55 -6.90
C ALA A 101 8.48 6.39 -6.68
N TYR A 102 8.63 7.59 -6.08
CA TYR A 102 7.54 8.52 -5.85
C TYR A 102 6.96 9.06 -7.16
N PHE A 103 7.82 9.41 -8.12
CA PHE A 103 7.39 9.81 -9.45
C PHE A 103 6.50 8.75 -10.10
N TYR A 104 6.95 7.49 -10.11
CA TYR A 104 6.16 6.40 -10.66
C TYR A 104 4.86 6.16 -9.87
N ALA A 105 4.87 6.34 -8.56
CA ALA A 105 3.67 6.23 -7.75
C ALA A 105 2.63 7.30 -8.11
N LEU A 106 3.05 8.56 -8.30
CA LEU A 106 2.15 9.63 -8.75
C LEU A 106 1.67 9.41 -10.19
N LYS A 107 2.54 8.95 -11.09
CA LYS A 107 2.15 8.56 -12.46
C LYS A 107 1.08 7.48 -12.42
N LEU A 108 1.27 6.44 -11.61
CA LEU A 108 0.32 5.36 -11.42
C LEU A 108 -1.02 5.85 -10.87
N VAL A 109 -1.01 6.73 -9.87
CA VAL A 109 -2.24 7.37 -9.35
C VAL A 109 -3.01 8.05 -10.47
N ASN A 110 -2.33 8.80 -11.35
CA ASN A 110 -2.98 9.46 -12.48
C ASN A 110 -3.52 8.48 -13.52
N ILE A 111 -2.79 7.40 -13.82
CA ILE A 111 -3.28 6.35 -14.71
C ILE A 111 -4.55 5.73 -14.11
N MET A 112 -4.53 5.33 -12.84
CA MET A 112 -5.70 4.75 -12.16
C MET A 112 -6.89 5.72 -12.15
N ARG A 113 -6.65 7.01 -11.93
CA ARG A 113 -7.70 8.02 -11.87
C ARG A 113 -8.29 8.38 -13.23
N TYR A 114 -7.44 8.68 -14.20
CA TYR A 114 -7.87 9.31 -15.46
C TYR A 114 -8.00 8.33 -16.61
N VAL A 115 -7.29 7.20 -16.59
CA VAL A 115 -7.40 6.15 -17.62
C VAL A 115 -8.42 5.10 -17.20
N TYR A 116 -8.32 4.63 -15.95
CA TYR A 116 -9.24 3.59 -15.43
C TYR A 116 -10.45 4.15 -14.67
N GLY A 117 -10.50 5.45 -14.40
CA GLY A 117 -11.66 6.13 -13.82
C GLY A 117 -11.86 5.89 -12.32
N PHE A 118 -10.86 5.37 -11.61
CA PHE A 118 -10.96 5.10 -10.17
C PHE A 118 -10.84 6.36 -9.33
N GLN A 119 -11.54 6.40 -8.19
CA GLN A 119 -11.63 7.61 -7.36
C GLN A 119 -11.05 7.39 -5.95
N GLN A 120 -11.26 6.22 -5.38
CA GLN A 120 -10.81 5.88 -4.03
C GLN A 120 -9.40 5.31 -4.07
N ILE A 121 -8.42 6.21 -4.22
CA ILE A 121 -7.01 5.86 -4.36
C ILE A 121 -6.25 6.35 -3.13
N LEU A 122 -5.51 5.45 -2.49
CA LEU A 122 -4.55 5.77 -1.43
C LEU A 122 -3.15 5.68 -1.99
N LEU A 123 -2.30 6.63 -1.61
CA LEU A 123 -0.86 6.58 -1.82
C LEU A 123 -0.18 6.49 -0.45
N ALA A 124 0.68 5.49 -0.26
CA ALA A 124 1.38 5.29 0.99
C ALA A 124 2.87 5.08 0.78
N PHE A 125 3.71 5.70 1.61
CA PHE A 125 5.11 5.32 1.75
C PHE A 125 5.20 4.02 2.57
N SER A 126 5.99 3.05 2.10
CA SER A 126 6.10 1.71 2.72
C SER A 126 6.79 1.72 4.08
N GLY A 127 7.48 2.81 4.43
CA GLY A 127 8.28 2.97 5.65
C GLY A 127 9.77 2.63 5.47
N ARG A 128 10.20 2.31 4.24
CA ARG A 128 11.61 2.01 3.95
C ARG A 128 12.08 2.59 2.62
N ARG A 129 11.70 1.99 1.49
CA ARG A 129 12.28 2.24 0.16
C ARG A 129 11.25 2.02 -0.95
N GLY A 130 10.02 2.47 -0.76
CA GLY A 130 9.00 2.27 -1.79
C GLY A 130 7.66 2.86 -1.44
N TYR A 131 6.74 2.75 -2.38
CA TYR A 131 5.40 3.30 -2.31
C TYR A 131 4.37 2.26 -2.70
N HIS A 132 3.23 2.30 -2.02
CA HIS A 132 2.08 1.49 -2.37
C HIS A 132 0.96 2.39 -2.88
N VAL A 133 0.28 1.95 -3.95
CA VAL A 133 -0.95 2.58 -4.43
C VAL A 133 -2.09 1.59 -4.24
N HIS A 134 -3.10 1.95 -3.45
CA HIS A 134 -4.26 1.11 -3.21
C HIS A 134 -5.50 1.73 -3.82
N VAL A 135 -6.15 1.01 -4.73
CA VAL A 135 -7.43 1.39 -5.31
C VAL A 135 -8.54 0.58 -4.63
N GLN A 136 -9.44 1.29 -3.97
CA GLN A 136 -10.47 0.74 -3.08
C GLN A 136 -11.89 0.92 -3.62
N ASP A 137 -12.04 1.43 -4.85
CA ASP A 137 -13.31 1.54 -5.54
C ASP A 137 -14.05 0.20 -5.57
N TYR A 138 -15.36 0.22 -5.34
CA TYR A 138 -16.19 -0.99 -5.34
C TYR A 138 -15.98 -1.84 -6.59
N ASN A 139 -15.91 -1.21 -7.77
CA ASN A 139 -15.66 -1.90 -9.04
C ASN A 139 -14.23 -2.47 -9.13
N ALA A 140 -13.22 -1.77 -8.60
CA ALA A 140 -11.85 -2.29 -8.51
C ALA A 140 -11.78 -3.54 -7.63
N THR A 141 -12.56 -3.56 -6.53
CA THR A 141 -12.53 -4.70 -5.60
C THR A 141 -13.05 -6.01 -6.20
N ARG A 142 -13.78 -5.93 -7.31
CA ARG A 142 -14.46 -7.04 -7.99
C ARG A 142 -13.81 -7.46 -9.31
N LEU A 143 -12.70 -6.82 -9.70
CA LEU A 143 -11.96 -7.20 -10.91
C LEU A 143 -11.58 -8.68 -10.89
N SER A 144 -11.80 -9.35 -12.03
CA SER A 144 -11.40 -10.74 -12.22
C SER A 144 -9.86 -10.85 -12.28
N PRO A 145 -9.30 -12.05 -12.05
CA PRO A 145 -7.86 -12.28 -12.25
C PRO A 145 -7.39 -11.87 -13.65
N GLU A 146 -8.19 -12.13 -14.68
CA GLU A 146 -7.89 -11.80 -16.08
C GLU A 146 -7.87 -10.29 -16.30
N THR A 147 -8.83 -9.55 -15.74
CA THR A 147 -8.82 -8.08 -15.83
C THR A 147 -7.64 -7.47 -15.08
N ARG A 148 -7.30 -8.00 -13.90
CA ARG A 148 -6.11 -7.56 -13.15
C ARG A 148 -4.84 -7.81 -13.93
N LYS A 149 -4.73 -8.99 -14.57
CA LYS A 149 -3.62 -9.31 -15.46
C LYS A 149 -3.54 -8.31 -16.62
N GLY A 150 -4.68 -7.96 -17.24
CA GLY A 150 -4.70 -6.95 -18.30
C GLY A 150 -4.19 -5.57 -17.84
N ILE A 151 -4.52 -5.15 -16.61
CA ILE A 151 -3.98 -3.92 -16.02
C ILE A 151 -2.48 -4.03 -15.78
N ILE A 152 -2.00 -5.15 -15.22
CA ILE A 152 -0.57 -5.42 -15.01
C ILE A 152 0.17 -5.36 -16.35
N ASP A 153 -0.29 -6.09 -17.35
CA ASP A 153 0.32 -6.15 -18.67
C ASP A 153 0.37 -4.76 -19.34
N ASN A 154 -0.68 -3.94 -19.19
CA ASN A 154 -0.69 -2.56 -19.68
C ASN A 154 0.41 -1.69 -19.05
N LEU A 155 0.66 -1.87 -17.75
CA LEU A 155 1.65 -1.12 -16.98
C LEU A 155 3.08 -1.62 -17.20
N THR A 156 3.29 -2.90 -17.51
CA THR A 156 4.64 -3.50 -17.45
C THR A 156 5.15 -4.09 -18.77
N ALA A 157 4.28 -4.44 -19.73
CA ALA A 157 4.69 -5.22 -20.90
C ALA A 157 5.56 -4.46 -21.91
N ASN A 158 5.40 -3.14 -22.00
CA ASN A 158 6.16 -2.29 -22.92
C ASN A 158 6.79 -1.10 -22.17
N PRO A 159 8.11 -1.08 -21.94
CA PRO A 159 8.82 0.03 -21.30
C PRO A 159 8.68 1.38 -22.03
N ASP A 160 8.45 1.36 -23.34
CA ASP A 160 8.28 2.58 -24.14
C ASP A 160 6.83 3.12 -24.10
N SER A 161 5.92 2.39 -23.45
CA SER A 161 4.53 2.82 -23.29
C SER A 161 4.44 4.09 -22.41
N PRO A 162 3.59 5.08 -22.75
CA PRO A 162 3.31 6.18 -21.83
C PRO A 162 2.66 5.69 -20.53
N TYR A 163 2.03 4.51 -20.53
CA TYR A 163 1.45 3.92 -19.32
C TYR A 163 2.44 3.08 -18.51
N PHE A 164 3.71 2.97 -18.93
CA PHE A 164 4.68 2.16 -18.22
C PHE A 164 4.87 2.63 -16.78
N VAL A 165 4.77 1.67 -15.85
CA VAL A 165 5.09 1.81 -14.42
C VAL A 165 5.75 0.51 -13.94
N PRO A 166 6.96 0.55 -13.36
CA PRO A 166 7.68 -0.62 -12.86
C PRO A 166 7.11 -1.10 -11.50
N ILE A 167 5.94 -1.72 -11.54
CA ILE A 167 5.27 -2.32 -10.38
C ILE A 167 5.74 -3.77 -10.14
N ASP A 168 5.54 -4.30 -8.94
CA ASP A 168 5.61 -5.74 -8.67
C ASP A 168 4.31 -6.45 -9.14
N PRO A 169 4.36 -7.27 -10.20
CA PRO A 169 3.19 -7.96 -10.73
C PRO A 169 2.66 -9.05 -9.79
N VAL A 170 3.52 -9.66 -8.97
CA VAL A 170 3.14 -10.69 -7.99
C VAL A 170 2.30 -10.07 -6.88
N VAL A 171 2.69 -8.89 -6.40
CA VAL A 171 1.88 -8.12 -5.43
C VAL A 171 0.51 -7.81 -6.02
N THR A 172 0.48 -7.30 -7.25
CA THR A 172 -0.75 -6.82 -7.88
C THR A 172 -1.73 -7.95 -8.21
N GLY A 173 -1.19 -9.12 -8.60
CA GLY A 173 -1.97 -10.32 -8.87
C GLY A 173 -2.52 -11.02 -7.62
N ASP A 174 -1.88 -10.84 -6.45
CA ASP A 174 -2.27 -11.51 -5.22
C ASP A 174 -3.49 -10.86 -4.55
N ARG A 175 -4.67 -11.42 -4.84
CA ARG A 175 -5.95 -11.01 -4.24
C ARG A 175 -6.09 -11.36 -2.75
N ALA A 176 -5.10 -11.98 -2.11
CA ALA A 176 -5.08 -12.27 -0.68
C ALA A 176 -3.91 -11.60 0.04
N ARG A 177 -3.22 -10.66 -0.62
CA ARG A 177 -2.03 -9.98 -0.10
C ARG A 177 -2.32 -9.28 1.22
N LEU A 178 -1.35 -9.34 2.13
CA LEU A 178 -1.30 -8.49 3.32
C LEU A 178 -0.49 -7.24 2.99
N ILE A 179 -1.04 -6.08 3.34
CA ILE A 179 -0.45 -4.75 3.12
C ILE A 179 -0.20 -4.08 4.46
N ARG A 180 0.90 -3.34 4.55
CA ARG A 180 1.26 -2.61 5.77
C ARG A 180 0.20 -1.55 6.07
N LEU A 181 -0.21 -1.44 7.33
CA LEU A 181 -1.24 -0.49 7.75
C LEU A 181 -0.66 0.94 7.79
N PRO A 182 -1.16 1.91 7.02
CA PRO A 182 -0.70 3.29 7.15
C PRO A 182 -0.93 3.82 8.56
N GLY A 183 0.04 4.58 9.07
CA GLY A 183 0.19 4.99 10.46
C GLY A 183 0.93 3.99 11.35
N SER A 184 1.19 2.75 10.90
CA SER A 184 1.92 1.77 11.69
C SER A 184 3.43 1.88 11.56
N LEU A 185 4.14 1.32 12.55
CA LEU A 185 5.59 1.20 12.52
C LEU A 185 6.05 0.13 11.51
N TYR A 186 7.30 0.27 11.08
CA TYR A 186 8.11 -0.73 10.42
C TYR A 186 9.45 -0.81 11.16
N ILE A 187 9.60 -1.82 12.00
CA ILE A 187 10.84 -2.05 12.75
C ILE A 187 11.43 -3.40 12.33
N ARG A 188 12.61 -3.38 11.72
CA ARG A 188 13.33 -4.59 11.30
C ARG A 188 14.83 -4.40 11.44
N GLY A 189 15.46 -5.23 12.28
CA GLY A 189 16.87 -5.08 12.62
C GLY A 189 17.13 -3.69 13.20
N ASN A 190 18.05 -2.94 12.59
CA ASN A 190 18.39 -1.58 13.01
C ASN A 190 17.54 -0.48 12.33
N HIS A 191 16.64 -0.85 11.43
CA HIS A 191 15.79 0.13 10.73
C HIS A 191 14.49 0.34 11.49
N THR A 192 14.12 1.60 11.67
CA THR A 192 12.81 2.03 12.15
C THR A 192 12.23 3.04 11.16
N GLY A 193 11.01 2.79 10.70
CA GLY A 193 10.26 3.69 9.83
C GLY A 193 8.78 3.65 10.16
N ILE A 194 8.02 4.48 9.45
CA ILE A 194 6.55 4.57 9.58
C ILE A 194 5.96 4.37 8.19
N CYS A 195 4.95 3.51 8.08
CA CYS A 195 4.10 3.49 6.90
C CYS A 195 3.26 4.75 6.90
N ARG A 196 3.47 5.69 5.99
CA ARG A 196 2.77 6.97 6.01
C ARG A 196 1.78 7.04 4.86
N LEU A 197 0.54 7.40 5.16
CA LEU A 197 -0.37 7.83 4.09
C LEU A 197 0.13 9.19 3.58
N LEU A 198 0.15 9.34 2.27
CA LEU A 198 0.60 10.57 1.62
C LEU A 198 -0.60 11.28 1.02
N GLU A 199 -0.60 12.60 1.12
CA GLU A 199 -1.54 13.39 0.34
C GLU A 199 -1.23 13.21 -1.13
N ILE A 200 -2.26 12.86 -1.90
CA ILE A 200 -2.17 12.87 -3.36
C ILE A 200 -2.32 14.35 -3.75
N PRO A 201 -1.27 14.99 -4.29
CA PRO A 201 -1.36 16.41 -4.60
C PRO A 201 -2.48 16.63 -5.62
N GLY A 202 -3.20 17.73 -5.49
CA GLY A 202 -4.14 18.20 -6.50
C GLY A 202 -3.36 18.70 -7.72
N VAL A 203 -2.71 17.80 -8.46
CA VAL A 203 -1.97 18.20 -9.65
C VAL A 203 -2.95 18.34 -10.81
N ASP A 204 -2.90 19.48 -11.48
CA ASP A 204 -3.21 19.55 -12.91
C ASP A 204 -2.49 18.38 -13.59
N ARG A 205 -3.24 17.45 -14.19
CA ARG A 205 -2.77 16.21 -14.86
C ARG A 205 -1.25 16.14 -14.99
N ILE A 206 -0.54 15.36 -14.15
CA ILE A 206 0.85 15.02 -14.48
C ILE A 206 0.78 14.39 -15.85
N ASP A 207 1.48 14.99 -16.80
CA ASP A 207 1.50 14.48 -18.16
C ASP A 207 1.98 13.03 -18.10
N ILE A 208 1.10 12.10 -18.46
CA ILE A 208 1.43 10.67 -18.46
C ILE A 208 2.50 10.34 -19.51
N HIS A 209 2.72 11.24 -20.47
CA HIS A 209 3.81 11.17 -21.44
C HIS A 209 5.13 11.72 -20.90
N LEU A 210 5.15 12.32 -19.70
CA LEU A 210 6.39 12.76 -19.06
C LEU A 210 7.25 11.53 -18.75
N GLN A 211 8.34 11.39 -19.49
CA GLN A 211 9.43 10.48 -19.15
C GLN A 211 10.43 11.27 -18.31
N LEU A 212 10.96 10.67 -17.24
CA LEU A 212 12.07 11.28 -16.51
C LEU A 212 13.28 11.38 -17.45
N SER A 213 13.59 12.57 -17.95
CA SER A 213 14.90 12.80 -18.53
C SER A 213 15.95 12.81 -17.41
N PRO A 214 17.24 12.55 -17.68
CA PRO A 214 18.31 12.73 -16.70
C PRO A 214 18.36 14.14 -16.07
N VAL A 215 17.65 15.12 -16.66
CA VAL A 215 17.54 16.51 -16.18
C VAL A 215 16.33 16.71 -15.25
N ASP A 216 15.28 15.89 -15.36
CA ASP A 216 14.05 15.99 -14.54
C ASP A 216 14.24 15.55 -13.07
N TYR A 217 15.35 14.87 -12.76
CA TYR A 217 15.78 14.64 -11.37
C TYR A 217 15.86 15.94 -10.55
N ASN A 218 16.14 17.08 -11.19
CA ASN A 218 16.22 18.37 -10.51
C ASN A 218 14.85 19.05 -10.30
N ARG A 219 13.80 18.69 -11.05
CA ARG A 219 12.43 19.17 -10.81
C ARG A 219 11.71 18.35 -9.73
N ALA A 220 12.00 17.06 -9.61
CA ALA A 220 11.55 16.25 -8.47
C ALA A 220 12.08 16.79 -7.13
N ARG A 221 13.26 17.46 -7.13
CA ARG A 221 13.81 18.17 -5.95
C ARG A 221 13.04 19.43 -5.55
N THR A 222 12.21 20.00 -6.43
CA THR A 222 11.45 21.24 -6.14
C THR A 222 10.00 21.00 -5.76
N MET A 223 9.50 19.76 -5.82
CA MET A 223 8.32 19.42 -5.04
C MET A 223 8.73 19.47 -3.57
N PRO A 224 8.04 20.26 -2.71
CA PRO A 224 8.37 20.28 -1.30
C PRO A 224 8.25 18.85 -0.78
N LEU A 225 9.39 18.24 -0.48
CA LEU A 225 9.46 17.16 0.48
C LEU A 225 8.85 17.76 1.74
N ILE A 226 7.58 17.40 2.01
CA ILE A 226 6.98 17.68 3.31
C ILE A 226 7.98 17.10 4.31
N SER A 227 8.60 18.00 5.08
CA SER A 227 9.80 17.75 5.88
C SER A 227 9.71 16.42 6.65
N PHE A 228 10.76 15.61 6.52
CA PHE A 228 10.88 14.21 6.95
C PHE A 228 10.60 13.92 8.42
#